data_AF-A0AA42SFH2-F1
#
_entry.id   AF-A0AA42SFH2-F1
#
_cell.length_a   1.000
_cell.length_b   1.000
_cell.length_c   1.000
_cell.angle_alpha   90.00
_cell.angle_beta   90.00
_cell.angle_gamma   90.00
#
_symmetry.space_group_name_H-M   'P 1'
#
loop_
_entity.id
_entity.type
_entity.pdbx_description
1 polymer ?
#
loop_
_entity_poly.entity_id
_entity_poly.type
_entity_poly.pdbx_seq_one_letter_code
_entity_poly.pdbx_strand_id
1 'polypeptide(L)' 'QQATKVNGYNLIVCAMDTDDIPVQPDFPFAFKAGELSALYDGWKIVKYNENVGELHRVDEKGERIQQHFATLLAQRVK' A
#
# COMPACT_ATOMS: atom_id res chain seq x y z
N GLN A 1 -2.20 8.80 -13.91
CA GLN A 1 -2.07 7.42 -14.44
C GLN A 1 -2.20 7.38 -15.99
N GLN A 2 -1.50 8.27 -16.72
CA GLN A 2 -1.68 8.36 -18.18
C GLN A 2 -0.83 7.37 -18.98
N ALA A 3 0.21 6.78 -18.37
CA ALA A 3 1.15 5.88 -19.04
C ALA A 3 0.74 4.40 -19.08
N THR A 4 -0.23 3.97 -18.26
CA THR A 4 -0.71 2.57 -18.27
C THR A 4 -1.69 2.37 -19.42
N LYS A 5 -1.45 1.42 -20.33
CA LYS A 5 -2.39 1.11 -21.43
C LYS A 5 -3.71 0.53 -20.92
N VAL A 6 -4.78 0.61 -21.71
CA VAL A 6 -6.02 -0.13 -21.47
C VAL A 6 -5.70 -1.62 -21.34
N ASN A 7 -6.34 -2.30 -20.38
CA ASN A 7 -6.06 -3.67 -19.93
C ASN A 7 -4.69 -3.86 -19.25
N GLY A 8 -3.87 -2.83 -19.12
CA GLY A 8 -2.63 -2.85 -18.34
C GLY A 8 -2.89 -2.85 -16.84
N TYR A 9 -1.86 -3.23 -16.08
CA TYR A 9 -1.95 -3.43 -14.63
C TYR A 9 -0.97 -2.52 -13.90
N ASN A 10 -1.40 -2.05 -12.73
CA ASN A 10 -0.51 -1.46 -11.73
C ASN A 10 -0.56 -2.34 -10.47
N LEU A 11 0.62 -2.70 -9.97
CA LEU A 11 0.81 -3.34 -8.67
C LEU A 11 1.52 -2.33 -7.75
N ILE A 12 0.91 -2.02 -6.62
CA ILE A 12 1.47 -1.14 -5.59
C ILE A 12 1.45 -1.88 -4.27
N VAL A 13 2.58 -1.82 -3.56
CA VAL A 13 2.71 -2.21 -2.15
C VAL A 13 3.41 -1.05 -1.46
N CYS A 14 2.76 -0.44 -0.47
CA CYS A 14 3.28 0.74 0.20
C CYS A 14 2.87 0.74 1.68
N ALA A 15 3.73 1.32 2.53
CA ALA A 15 3.45 1.47 3.95
C ALA A 15 2.26 2.40 4.18
N MET A 16 1.55 2.17 5.27
CA MET A 16 0.41 2.96 5.69
C MET A 16 0.71 3.71 6.99
N ASP A 17 -0.03 4.78 7.22
CA ASP A 17 -0.08 5.48 8.48
C ASP A 17 -1.48 5.32 9.08
N THR A 18 -1.54 4.58 10.19
CA THR A 18 -2.77 4.16 10.86
C THR A 18 -2.64 4.34 12.36
N ASP A 19 -3.74 4.62 13.06
CA ASP A 19 -3.73 4.96 14.48
C ASP A 19 -3.22 3.81 15.38
N ASP A 20 -3.38 2.55 14.96
CA ASP A 20 -2.97 1.36 15.71
C ASP A 20 -1.48 1.01 15.50
N ILE A 21 -0.99 1.14 14.27
CA ILE A 21 0.43 1.00 13.94
C ILE A 21 0.86 2.23 13.11
N PRO A 22 1.47 3.24 13.75
CA PRO A 22 1.90 4.44 13.02
C PRO A 22 3.04 4.12 12.06
N VAL A 23 3.15 4.93 11.00
CA VAL A 23 4.25 4.78 10.05
C VAL A 23 5.60 5.06 10.73
N GLN A 24 6.63 4.32 10.33
CA GLN A 24 7.99 4.60 10.80
C GLN A 24 8.47 5.99 10.31
N PRO A 25 9.19 6.76 11.14
CA PRO A 25 9.56 8.15 10.85
C PRO A 25 10.53 8.31 9.68
N ASP A 26 11.14 7.23 9.19
CA ASP A 26 12.01 7.21 8.02
C ASP A 26 11.25 7.14 6.69
N PHE A 27 9.94 6.89 6.70
CA PHE A 27 9.13 6.99 5.51
C PHE A 27 8.68 8.45 5.29
N PRO A 28 9.10 9.09 4.18
CA PRO A 28 8.66 10.45 3.87
C PRO A 28 7.19 10.50 3.39
N PHE A 29 6.59 9.35 3.13
CA PHE A 29 5.22 9.20 2.65
C PHE A 29 4.64 7.86 3.08
N ALA A 30 3.36 7.86 3.46
CA ALA A 30 2.56 6.68 3.68
C ALA A 30 1.10 6.95 3.33
N PHE A 31 0.38 5.90 2.94
CA PHE A 31 -1.04 6.00 2.64
C PHE A 31 -1.88 5.97 3.90
N LYS A 32 -2.97 6.73 3.90
CA LYS A 32 -4.05 6.55 4.87
C LYS A 32 -4.99 5.42 4.45
N ALA A 33 -5.78 4.93 5.39
CA ALA A 33 -6.83 3.94 5.12
C ALA A 33 -7.74 4.39 3.97
N GLY A 34 -7.91 3.52 2.98
CA GLY A 34 -8.74 3.75 1.79
C GLY A 34 -8.14 4.68 0.73
N GLU A 35 -7.06 5.41 1.01
CA GLU A 35 -6.50 6.42 0.09
C GLU A 35 -6.03 5.80 -1.23
N LEU A 36 -5.33 4.67 -1.17
CA LEU A 36 -4.84 3.97 -2.36
C LEU A 36 -5.99 3.44 -3.23
N SER A 37 -7.05 2.91 -2.62
CA SER A 37 -8.22 2.44 -3.37
C SER A 37 -8.95 3.60 -4.08
N ALA A 38 -9.09 4.74 -3.40
CA ALA A 38 -9.74 5.92 -3.95
C ALA A 38 -8.99 6.51 -5.15
N LEU A 39 -7.64 6.46 -5.14
CA LEU A 39 -6.82 6.88 -6.28
C LEU A 39 -7.02 6.03 -7.54
N TYR A 40 -7.54 4.81 -7.39
CA TYR A 40 -7.84 3.88 -8.48
C TYR A 40 -9.34 3.74 -8.72
N ASP A 41 -10.13 4.74 -8.32
CA ASP A 41 -11.55 4.81 -8.68
C ASP A 41 -11.73 4.70 -10.20
N GLY A 42 -12.71 3.90 -10.61
CA GLY A 42 -12.96 3.59 -12.02
C GLY A 42 -12.01 2.56 -12.66
N TRP A 43 -11.02 2.03 -11.94
CA TRP A 43 -10.23 0.86 -12.37
C TRP A 43 -10.85 -0.43 -11.85
N LYS A 44 -10.54 -1.56 -12.49
CA LYS A 44 -10.91 -2.87 -11.96
C LYS A 44 -9.89 -3.27 -10.90
N ILE A 45 -10.29 -3.20 -9.64
CA ILE A 45 -9.50 -3.72 -8.52
C ILE A 45 -9.54 -5.26 -8.58
N VAL A 46 -8.39 -5.88 -8.86
CA VAL A 46 -8.23 -7.34 -8.90
C VAL A 46 -7.89 -7.88 -7.52
N LYS A 47 -7.07 -7.14 -6.77
CA LYS A 47 -6.75 -7.43 -5.38
C LYS A 47 -6.54 -6.13 -4.62
N TYR A 48 -7.14 -6.02 -3.45
CA TYR A 48 -6.88 -4.95 -2.49
C TYR A 48 -6.88 -5.50 -1.08
N ASN A 49 -5.90 -5.10 -0.27
CA ASN A 49 -5.87 -5.36 1.16
C ASN A 49 -4.96 -4.33 1.86
N GLU A 50 -5.25 -4.09 3.13
CA GLU A 50 -4.52 -3.20 4.04
C GLU A 50 -4.09 -4.04 5.24
N ASN A 51 -3.30 -5.08 4.98
CA ASN A 51 -2.93 -6.06 6.00
C ASN A 51 -1.66 -5.61 6.74
N VAL A 52 -1.54 -6.03 8.00
CA VAL A 52 -0.28 -5.93 8.76
C VAL A 52 0.75 -6.86 8.11
N GLY A 53 1.93 -6.30 7.85
CA GLY A 53 3.12 -7.02 7.43
C GLY A 53 4.30 -6.71 8.35
N GLU A 54 5.45 -7.29 8.00
CA GLU A 54 6.69 -7.11 8.73
C GLU A 54 7.73 -6.46 7.83
N LEU A 55 8.40 -5.44 8.33
CA LEU A 55 9.59 -4.91 7.69
C LEU A 55 10.75 -5.92 7.84
N HIS A 56 11.68 -5.88 6.89
CA HIS A 56 12.94 -6.61 7.03
C HIS A 56 13.82 -6.05 8.16
N ARG A 57 13.61 -4.79 8.55
CA ARG A 57 14.29 -4.17 9.68
C ARG A 57 13.75 -4.72 10.99
N VAL A 58 14.66 -4.87 11.95
CA VAL A 58 14.36 -5.30 13.31
C VAL A 58 14.50 -4.14 14.30
N ASP A 59 13.78 -4.24 15.40
CA ASP A 59 13.87 -3.31 16.53
C ASP A 59 15.10 -3.57 17.42
N GLU A 60 15.21 -2.85 18.53
CA GLU A 60 16.31 -3.00 19.50
C GLU A 60 16.37 -4.40 20.17
N LYS A 61 15.27 -5.17 20.10
CA LYS A 61 15.19 -6.54 20.64
C LYS A 61 15.47 -7.60 19.57
N GLY A 62 15.67 -7.20 18.31
CA GLY A 62 15.85 -8.11 17.18
C GLY A 62 14.55 -8.67 16.61
N GLU A 63 13.39 -8.13 17.02
CA GLU A 63 12.08 -8.50 16.48
C GLU A 63 11.77 -7.69 15.23
N ARG A 64 11.09 -8.30 14.25
CA ARG A 64 10.72 -7.57 13.03
C ARG A 64 9.67 -6.51 13.34
N ILE A 65 9.87 -5.32 12.78
CA ILE A 65 8.96 -4.20 13.00
C ILE A 65 7.67 -4.46 12.20
N GLN A 66 6.53 -4.48 12.90
CA GLN A 66 5.21 -4.58 12.27
C GLN A 66 4.81 -3.25 11.63
N GLN A 67 4.14 -3.32 10.48
CA GLN A 67 3.67 -2.15 9.74
C GLN A 67 2.46 -2.52 8.89
N HIS A 68 1.49 -1.61 8.74
CA HIS A 68 0.39 -1.81 7.79
C HIS A 68 0.85 -1.54 6.36
N PHE A 69 0.41 -2.38 5.42
CA PHE A 69 0.71 -2.22 4.00
C PHE A 69 -0.54 -2.21 3.15
N ALA A 70 -0.69 -1.15 2.36
CA ALA A 70 -1.67 -1.08 1.30
C ALA A 70 -1.13 -1.85 0.09
N THR A 71 -1.77 -2.97 -0.24
CA THR A 71 -1.45 -3.79 -1.41
C THR A 71 -2.59 -3.71 -2.42
N LEU A 72 -2.32 -3.13 -3.58
CA LEU A 72 -3.27 -2.97 -4.68
C LEU A 72 -2.74 -3.61 -5.96
N LEU A 73 -3.55 -4.46 -6.59
CA LEU A 73 -3.44 -4.83 -7.99
C LEU A 73 -4.69 -4.34 -8.72
N ALA A 74 -4.53 -3.36 -9.60
CA ALA A 74 -5.63 -2.77 -10.36
C ALA A 74 -5.36 -2.84 -11.86
N GLN A 75 -6.41 -3.10 -12.63
CA GLN A 75 -6.38 -3.14 -14.09
C GLN A 75 -7.11 -1.93 -14.68
N ARG A 76 -6.47 -1.27 -15.65
CA ARG A 76 -7.06 -0.14 -16.38
C ARG A 76 -8.15 -0.65 -17.32
N VAL A 77 -9.39 -0.21 -17.13
CA VAL A 77 -10.53 -0.67 -17.97
C VAL A 77 -10.90 0.29 -19.10
N LYS A 78 -10.45 1.55 -19.05
CA LYS A 78 -10.75 2.59 -20.05
C LYS A 78 -9.55 3.51 -20.25
#